data_AF-A0AAQ4EZQ9-F1
#
_entry.id   AF-A0AAQ4EZQ9-F1
#
_cell.length_a   1.000
_cell.length_b   1.000
_cell.length_c   1.000
_cell.angle_alpha   90.00
_cell.angle_beta   90.00
_cell.angle_gamma   90.00
#
_symmetry.space_group_name_H-M   'P 1'
#
loop_
_entity.id
_entity.type
_entity.pdbx_description
1 polymer ?
#
loop_
_entity_poly.entity_id
_entity_poly.type
_entity_poly.pdbx_seq_one_letter_code
_entity_poly.pdbx_strand_id
1 'polypeptide(L)'
;MVSVIALCSTVALLAGLSVASDEAGSSLHGPGDVARRFEQMEQTCFQEAQLTAEEIQTVISVRQRATQEVGSQNVNEHIDFLEYIDRVAPSTEIAQGIRSKWNAFIVCVGREAAKFVGKA
;
A
#
# COMPACT_ATOMS: atom_id res chain seq x y z
N MET A 1 -55.19 6.06 11.76
CA MET A 1 -55.05 5.75 10.32
C MET A 1 -53.63 6.10 9.91
N VAL A 2 -53.03 5.20 9.15
CA VAL A 2 -51.63 5.17 8.76
C VAL A 2 -51.37 6.21 7.66
N SER A 3 -50.15 6.76 7.66
CA SER A 3 -49.24 6.68 6.51
C SER A 3 -48.93 7.93 5.66
N VAL A 4 -47.62 8.00 5.38
CA VAL A 4 -46.91 8.55 4.22
C VAL A 4 -46.65 10.06 4.17
N ILE A 5 -45.48 10.47 4.66
CA ILE A 5 -44.74 11.60 4.06
C ILE A 5 -44.01 11.04 2.85
N ALA A 6 -44.50 11.39 1.66
CA ALA A 6 -43.88 11.06 0.39
C ALA A 6 -43.37 12.34 -0.30
N LEU A 7 -42.31 12.13 -1.08
CA LEU A 7 -41.83 12.93 -2.21
C LEU A 7 -41.07 14.22 -1.84
N CYS A 8 -40.00 14.63 -2.53
CA CYS A 8 -39.16 14.00 -3.54
C CYS A 8 -37.93 14.89 -3.72
N SER A 9 -36.87 14.26 -4.21
CA SER A 9 -35.57 14.79 -4.59
C SER A 9 -35.60 16.08 -5.40
N THR A 10 -34.71 17.03 -5.07
CA THR A 10 -34.20 18.03 -6.01
C THR A 10 -32.68 18.02 -5.98
N VAL A 11 -32.12 17.46 -7.04
CA VAL A 11 -30.70 17.58 -7.40
C VAL A 11 -30.52 18.96 -8.03
N ALA A 12 -29.60 19.76 -7.50
CA ALA A 12 -29.10 20.96 -8.17
C ALA A 12 -27.57 20.95 -8.09
N LEU A 13 -26.96 20.42 -9.16
CA LEU A 13 -25.57 20.69 -9.52
C LEU A 13 -25.48 22.13 -10.01
N LEU A 14 -24.66 22.96 -9.35
CA LEU A 14 -24.11 24.17 -9.96
C LEU A 14 -22.61 24.24 -9.66
N ALA A 15 -21.84 23.99 -10.71
CA ALA A 15 -20.42 24.31 -10.80
C ALA A 15 -20.25 25.84 -10.82
N GLY A 16 -19.25 26.36 -10.09
CA GLY A 16 -18.94 27.79 -10.12
C GLY A 16 -17.93 28.22 -9.08
N LEU A 17 -16.66 27.98 -9.38
CA LEU A 17 -15.43 28.61 -8.88
C LEU A 17 -15.58 29.80 -7.91
N SER A 18 -15.06 29.63 -6.69
CA SER A 18 -14.34 30.66 -5.91
C SER A 18 -13.60 29.98 -4.76
N VAL A 19 -12.49 29.30 -5.06
CA VAL A 19 -11.54 28.86 -4.02
C VAL A 19 -10.73 30.08 -3.62
N ALA A 20 -11.18 30.77 -2.59
CA ALA A 20 -10.31 31.61 -1.79
C ALA A 20 -9.41 30.68 -0.97
N SER A 21 -8.10 30.80 -1.21
CA SER A 21 -7.07 30.26 -0.32
C SER A 21 -7.29 30.83 1.07
N ASP A 22 -7.45 29.99 2.09
CA ASP A 22 -6.37 29.73 3.03
C ASP A 22 -6.75 28.52 3.91
N GLU A 23 -5.77 28.04 4.68
CA GLU A 23 -5.76 26.86 5.56
C GLU A 23 -5.10 25.62 4.94
N ALA A 24 -3.79 25.59 5.15
CA ALA A 24 -2.87 24.49 4.96
C ALA A 24 -3.24 23.27 5.83
N GLY A 25 -4.29 22.54 5.46
CA GLY A 25 -4.53 21.16 5.86
C GLY A 25 -4.28 20.27 4.66
N SER A 26 -3.24 19.43 4.70
CA SER A 26 -2.94 18.45 3.64
C SER A 26 -4.10 17.46 3.47
N SER A 27 -5.11 17.85 2.69
CA SER A 27 -6.18 16.98 2.23
C SER A 27 -5.56 15.84 1.44
N LEU A 28 -5.73 14.61 1.93
CA LEU A 28 -5.38 13.40 1.20
C LEU A 28 -6.23 13.36 -0.08
N HIS A 29 -5.62 13.73 -1.22
CA HIS A 29 -6.26 13.73 -2.53
C HIS A 29 -6.46 12.29 -3.06
N GLY A 30 -7.42 11.57 -2.48
CA GLY A 30 -7.95 10.32 -3.00
C GLY A 30 -7.04 9.07 -2.93
N PRO A 31 -7.58 7.89 -3.30
CA PRO A 31 -6.86 6.61 -3.17
C PRO A 31 -5.56 6.52 -4.00
N GLY A 32 -5.49 7.23 -5.13
CA GLY A 32 -4.31 7.21 -6.01
C GLY A 32 -3.08 7.87 -5.39
N ASP A 33 -3.26 8.94 -4.63
CA ASP A 33 -2.14 9.58 -3.94
C ASP A 33 -1.62 8.76 -2.76
N VAL A 34 -2.48 7.95 -2.14
CA VAL A 34 -2.08 6.99 -1.11
C VAL A 34 -1.22 5.89 -1.73
N ALA A 35 -1.67 5.28 -2.83
CA ALA A 35 -0.91 4.24 -3.53
C ALA A 35 0.48 4.74 -3.96
N ARG A 36 0.56 5.94 -4.55
CA ARG A 36 1.82 6.57 -4.96
C ARG A 36 2.77 6.82 -3.78
N ARG A 37 2.25 7.21 -2.61
CA ARG A 37 3.07 7.40 -1.40
C ARG A 37 3.63 6.08 -0.88
N PHE A 38 2.84 5.02 -0.92
CA PHE A 38 3.32 3.67 -0.58
C PHE A 38 4.42 3.24 -1.55
N GLU A 39 4.24 3.38 -2.85
CA GLU A 39 5.27 3.05 -3.85
C GLU A 39 6.57 3.81 -3.63
N GLN A 40 6.50 5.11 -3.33
CA GLN A 40 7.66 5.93 -3.02
C GLN A 40 8.38 5.49 -1.74
N MET A 41 7.62 5.15 -0.70
CA MET A 41 8.16 4.59 0.54
C MET A 41 8.88 3.27 0.28
N GLU A 42 8.26 2.36 -0.47
CA GLU A 42 8.87 1.07 -0.77
C GLU A 42 10.16 1.21 -1.57
N GLN A 43 10.16 2.07 -2.59
CA GLN A 43 11.35 2.34 -3.38
C GLN A 43 12.50 2.89 -2.54
N THR A 44 12.20 3.79 -1.60
CA THR A 44 13.18 4.33 -0.64
C THR A 44 13.74 3.21 0.22
N CYS A 45 12.89 2.34 0.73
CA CYS A 45 13.32 1.26 1.62
C CYS A 45 14.04 0.13 0.91
N PHE A 46 13.74 -0.14 -0.36
CA PHE A 46 14.54 -1.04 -1.18
C PHE A 46 15.97 -0.54 -1.36
N GLN A 47 16.13 0.76 -1.60
CA GLN A 47 17.45 1.39 -1.73
C GLN A 47 18.22 1.38 -0.42
N GLU A 48 17.59 1.76 0.69
CA GLU A 48 18.25 1.78 2.00
C GLU A 48 18.68 0.39 2.47
N ALA A 49 17.84 -0.62 2.25
CA ALA A 49 18.16 -2.01 2.55
C ALA A 49 19.14 -2.62 1.53
N GLN A 50 19.51 -1.89 0.47
CA GLN A 50 20.43 -2.31 -0.58
C GLN A 50 19.98 -3.57 -1.32
N LEU A 51 18.68 -3.71 -1.58
CA LEU A 51 18.20 -4.80 -2.43
C LEU A 51 18.64 -4.58 -3.88
N THR A 52 19.03 -5.66 -4.56
CA THR A 52 19.30 -5.62 -6.01
C THR A 52 18.00 -5.52 -6.81
N ALA A 53 18.11 -5.22 -8.10
CA ALA A 53 16.94 -5.17 -8.99
C ALA A 53 16.20 -6.52 -9.04
N GLU A 54 16.94 -7.63 -9.07
CA GLU A 54 16.39 -8.98 -9.10
C GLU A 54 15.69 -9.34 -7.78
N GLU A 55 16.27 -8.94 -6.65
CA GLU A 55 15.68 -9.12 -5.32
C GLU A 55 14.37 -8.32 -5.19
N ILE A 56 14.37 -7.05 -5.63
CA ILE A 56 13.17 -6.18 -5.64
C ILE A 56 12.08 -6.81 -6.51
N GLN A 57 12.42 -7.22 -7.74
CA GLN A 57 11.46 -7.84 -8.65
C GLN A 57 10.88 -9.13 -8.07
N THR A 58 11.69 -9.90 -7.35
CA THR A 58 11.24 -11.10 -6.65
C THR A 58 10.26 -10.75 -5.53
N VAL A 59 10.57 -9.78 -4.66
CA VAL A 59 9.66 -9.32 -3.59
C VAL A 59 8.31 -8.86 -4.16
N ILE A 60 8.32 -8.06 -5.24
CA ILE A 60 7.10 -7.58 -5.89
C ILE A 60 6.29 -8.75 -6.48
N SER A 61 6.95 -9.67 -7.19
CA SER A 61 6.28 -10.83 -7.78
C SER A 61 5.66 -11.73 -6.73
N VAL A 62 6.39 -12.02 -5.65
CA VAL A 62 5.91 -12.81 -4.51
C VAL A 62 4.67 -12.17 -3.90
N ARG A 63 4.68 -10.86 -3.67
CA ARG A 63 3.52 -10.15 -3.13
C ARG A 63 2.31 -10.21 -4.06
N GLN A 64 2.50 -10.02 -5.37
CA GLN A 64 1.42 -10.13 -6.35
C GLN A 64 0.81 -11.53 -6.35
N ARG A 65 1.64 -12.58 -6.32
CA ARG A 65 1.18 -13.97 -6.21
C ARG A 65 0.45 -14.23 -4.90
N ALA A 66 1.00 -13.79 -3.76
CA ALA A 66 0.36 -13.95 -2.47
C ALA A 66 -1.03 -13.27 -2.42
N THR A 67 -1.15 -12.06 -2.97
CA THR A 67 -2.45 -11.37 -3.09
C THR A 67 -3.43 -12.13 -3.98
N GLN A 68 -2.95 -12.70 -5.09
CA GLN A 68 -3.79 -13.51 -5.99
C GLN A 68 -4.21 -14.82 -5.32
N GLU A 69 -3.29 -15.50 -4.63
CA GLU A 69 -3.53 -16.75 -3.92
C GLU A 69 -4.53 -16.56 -2.78
N VAL A 70 -4.30 -15.60 -1.88
CA VAL A 70 -5.22 -15.28 -0.76
C VAL A 70 -6.58 -14.76 -1.26
N GLY A 71 -6.59 -13.99 -2.36
CA GLY A 71 -7.83 -13.56 -3.00
C GLY A 71 -8.61 -14.70 -3.68
N SER A 72 -7.94 -15.82 -3.98
CA SER A 72 -8.50 -16.97 -4.69
C SER A 72 -8.78 -18.18 -3.80
N GLN A 73 -8.11 -18.30 -2.65
CA GLN A 73 -8.18 -19.45 -1.77
C GLN A 73 -8.13 -19.03 -0.29
N ASN A 74 -9.08 -19.56 0.47
CA ASN A 74 -9.14 -19.67 1.92
C ASN A 74 -8.39 -18.58 2.72
N VAL A 75 -9.10 -17.49 3.03
CA VAL A 75 -8.68 -16.34 3.87
C VAL A 75 -8.11 -16.68 5.26
N ASN A 76 -8.05 -17.95 5.64
CA ASN A 76 -7.48 -18.42 6.91
C ASN A 76 -6.05 -18.96 6.80
N GLU A 77 -5.47 -19.06 5.59
CA GLU A 77 -4.10 -19.52 5.44
C GLU A 77 -3.12 -18.36 5.71
N HIS A 78 -2.38 -18.48 6.83
CA HIS A 78 -1.29 -17.57 7.13
C HIS A 78 -0.05 -18.00 6.36
N ILE A 79 0.31 -17.25 5.33
CA ILE A 79 1.56 -17.46 4.59
C ILE A 79 2.63 -16.55 5.18
N ASP A 80 3.69 -17.13 5.75
CA ASP A 80 4.90 -16.37 6.09
C ASP A 80 5.57 -15.90 4.79
N PHE A 81 5.76 -14.60 4.67
CA PHE A 81 6.28 -13.99 3.44
C PHE A 81 7.70 -14.46 3.09
N LEU A 82 8.56 -14.66 4.09
CA LEU A 82 9.93 -15.11 3.87
C LEU A 82 9.98 -16.60 3.53
N GLU A 83 9.12 -17.42 4.14
CA GLU A 83 8.98 -18.82 3.73
C GLU A 83 8.46 -18.93 2.29
N TYR A 84 7.56 -18.03 1.88
CA TYR A 84 7.09 -18.01 0.50
C TYR A 84 8.17 -17.58 -0.49
N ILE A 85 9.02 -16.61 -0.12
CA ILE A 85 10.23 -16.26 -0.89
C ILE A 85 11.13 -17.48 -1.07
N ASP A 86 11.43 -18.22 0.00
CA ASP A 86 12.31 -19.39 -0.10
C ASP A 86 11.79 -20.44 -1.09
N ARG A 87 10.46 -20.56 -1.19
CA ARG A 87 9.78 -21.51 -2.07
C ARG A 87 9.80 -21.10 -3.54
N VAL A 88 9.68 -19.81 -3.83
CA VAL A 88 9.39 -19.33 -5.21
C VAL A 88 10.46 -18.43 -5.81
N ALA A 89 11.48 -18.04 -5.05
CA ALA A 89 12.61 -17.28 -5.58
C ALA A 89 13.29 -18.04 -6.73
N PRO A 90 13.84 -17.33 -7.74
CA PRO A 90 14.48 -17.94 -8.90
C PRO A 90 15.77 -18.70 -8.53
N SER A 91 16.36 -18.42 -7.38
CA SER A 91 17.51 -19.15 -6.84
C SER A 91 17.58 -19.01 -5.31
N THR A 92 18.32 -19.91 -4.66
CA THR A 92 18.64 -19.82 -3.24
C THR A 92 19.43 -18.56 -2.92
N GLU A 93 20.30 -18.10 -3.83
CA GLU A 93 21.08 -16.87 -3.65
C GLU A 93 20.17 -15.64 -3.52
N ILE A 94 19.16 -15.52 -4.38
CA ILE A 94 18.17 -14.44 -4.31
C ILE A 94 17.34 -14.54 -3.03
N ALA A 95 16.89 -15.73 -2.64
CA ALA A 95 16.14 -15.92 -1.40
C ALA A 95 16.95 -15.49 -0.16
N GLN A 96 18.20 -15.94 -0.05
CA GLN A 96 19.09 -15.58 1.06
C GLN A 96 19.46 -14.09 1.02
N GLY A 97 19.68 -13.54 -0.17
CA GLY A 97 19.92 -12.13 -0.40
C GLY A 97 18.79 -11.26 0.14
N ILE A 98 17.54 -11.60 -0.15
CA ILE A 98 16.35 -10.93 0.40
C ILE A 98 16.26 -11.13 1.92
N ARG A 99 16.40 -12.37 2.41
CA ARG A 99 16.26 -12.69 3.83
C ARG A 99 17.23 -11.89 4.70
N SER A 100 18.48 -11.78 4.27
CA SER A 100 19.51 -11.03 4.99
C SER A 100 19.22 -9.52 5.07
N LYS A 101 18.50 -8.96 4.09
CA LYS A 101 18.16 -7.53 4.00
C LYS A 101 16.77 -7.19 4.54
N TRP A 102 15.92 -8.19 4.76
CA TRP A 102 14.51 -8.01 5.09
C TRP A 102 14.28 -7.18 6.35
N ASN A 103 15.07 -7.41 7.40
CA ASN A 103 14.94 -6.65 8.64
C ASN A 103 15.23 -5.15 8.42
N ALA A 104 16.25 -4.81 7.62
CA ALA A 104 16.56 -3.42 7.28
C ALA A 104 15.41 -2.78 6.48
N PHE A 105 14.85 -3.52 5.52
CA PHE A 105 13.70 -3.08 4.74
C PHE A 105 12.48 -2.77 5.65
N ILE A 106 12.10 -3.68 6.55
CA ILE A 106 10.95 -3.50 7.45
C ILE A 106 11.16 -2.36 8.45
N VAL A 107 12.38 -2.21 8.98
CA VAL A 107 12.72 -1.06 9.85
C VAL A 107 12.56 0.26 9.10
N CYS A 108 13.05 0.34 7.86
CA CYS A 108 12.83 1.52 7.02
C CYS A 108 11.33 1.77 6.79
N VAL A 109 10.56 0.74 6.41
CA VAL A 109 9.11 0.86 6.19
C VAL A 109 8.41 1.39 7.43
N GLY A 110 8.73 0.88 8.62
CA GLY A 110 8.14 1.37 9.87
C GLY A 110 8.45 2.86 10.12
N ARG A 111 9.69 3.28 9.86
CA ARG A 111 10.12 4.68 10.01
C ARG A 111 9.47 5.61 8.97
N GLU A 112 9.39 5.19 7.72
CA GLU A 112 8.72 5.95 6.66
C GLU A 112 7.20 6.00 6.90
N ALA A 113 6.59 4.90 7.34
CA ALA A 113 5.17 4.83 7.65
C ALA A 113 4.78 5.77 8.79
N ALA A 114 5.63 5.90 9.81
CA ALA A 114 5.43 6.83 10.92
C ALA A 114 5.30 8.29 10.48
N LYS A 115 5.92 8.68 9.36
CA LYS A 115 5.79 10.04 8.79
C LYS A 115 4.37 10.36 8.32
N PHE A 116 3.56 9.35 8.01
CA PHE A 116 2.17 9.52 7.62
C PHE A 116 1.22 9.61 8.82
N VAL A 117 1.63 9.09 9.98
CA VAL A 117 0.86 9.14 11.24
C VAL A 117 1.18 10.42 12.03
N GLY A 118 2.37 11.00 11.83
CA GLY A 118 2.86 12.20 12.52
C GLY A 118 2.55 13.53 11.85
N LYS A 119 1.25 13.87 11.73
CA LYS A 119 0.72 15.25 11.80
C LYS A 119 -0.67 15.17 12.44
N ALA A 120 -0.68 14.93 13.74
CA ALA A 120 -1.81 15.23 14.63
C ALA A 120 -1.33 16.27 15.65
#